data_AF-A0A523C1C1-F1
#
_entry.id   AF-A0A523C1C1-F1
#
_cell.length_a   1.000
_cell.length_b   1.000
_cell.length_c   1.000
_cell.angle_alpha   90.00
_cell.angle_beta   90.00
_cell.angle_gamma   90.00
#
_symmetry.space_group_name_H-M   'P 1'
#
loop_
_entity.id
_entity.type
_entity.pdbx_description
1 polymer ?
#
loop_
_entity_poly.entity_id
_entity_poly.type
_entity_poly.pdbx_seq_one_letter_code
_entity_poly.pdbx_strand_id
1 'polypeptide(L)'
;MYIDARTSLAPLELEVAMLVRVGIGRNAVAASLGVSKNTVKTILRRIRQKLGEDWAINPSVLWPPRGEAEPARKGMAPVVADLAAIEQEEAEKRLHETLHRQRRLSFSLLIRRSSNNQTVIAVSGAQRFWLKPAIKYLTEARHLRFLYVDHFDVFAPPWLPLANRGRGAVKAAFFSTTNEHYVLNYLNLYLEHDLPAYVEAINKKLDQIRNMTAGHPRTAELPTREELMRQAMEILRQTSAAPVALPAKK
;
A
#
# COMPACT_ATOMS: atom_id res chain seq x y z
N MET A 1 -16.19 40.15 25.90
CA MET A 1 -16.18 41.09 24.76
C MET A 1 -16.11 40.25 23.50
N TYR A 2 -17.13 40.29 22.64
CA TYR A 2 -17.16 39.49 21.42
C TYR A 2 -16.42 40.22 20.31
N ILE A 3 -15.63 39.49 19.51
CA ILE A 3 -14.88 40.03 18.38
C ILE A 3 -15.56 39.54 17.10
N ASP A 4 -16.08 40.45 16.28
CA ASP A 4 -16.59 40.08 14.96
C ASP A 4 -15.42 39.94 13.97
N ALA A 5 -15.28 38.74 13.41
CA ALA A 5 -14.23 38.44 12.44
C ALA A 5 -14.38 39.26 11.15
N ARG A 6 -15.60 39.67 10.77
CA ARG A 6 -15.85 40.45 9.54
C ARG A 6 -15.26 41.85 9.60
N THR A 7 -15.28 42.47 10.79
CA THR A 7 -14.80 43.83 10.99
C THR A 7 -13.32 43.86 11.39
N SER A 8 -12.81 42.75 11.94
CA SER A 8 -11.44 42.65 12.43
C SER A 8 -10.43 42.15 11.38
N LEU A 9 -10.88 41.32 10.43
CA LEU A 9 -10.03 40.72 9.40
C LEU A 9 -10.22 41.38 8.03
N ALA A 10 -9.14 41.50 7.26
CA ALA A 10 -9.25 41.86 5.85
C ALA A 10 -9.89 40.70 5.04
N PRO A 11 -10.47 40.94 3.85
CA PRO A 11 -11.18 39.90 3.09
C PRO A 11 -10.36 38.62 2.86
N LEU A 12 -9.10 38.76 2.45
CA LEU A 12 -8.19 37.62 2.26
C LEU A 12 -7.78 36.94 3.58
N GLU A 13 -7.72 37.69 4.68
CA GLU A 13 -7.46 37.13 6.02
C GLU A 13 -8.67 36.34 6.52
N LEU A 14 -9.89 36.81 6.24
CA LEU A 14 -11.13 36.13 6.57
C LEU A 14 -11.27 34.81 5.80
N GLU A 15 -10.98 34.80 4.50
CA GLU A 15 -11.00 33.59 3.67
C GLU A 15 -9.99 32.54 4.18
N VAL A 16 -8.73 32.96 4.43
CA VAL A 16 -7.71 32.08 5.02
C VAL A 16 -8.15 31.54 6.38
N ALA A 17 -8.73 32.39 7.23
CA ALA A 17 -9.19 31.99 8.57
C ALA A 17 -10.33 30.97 8.50
N MET A 18 -11.30 31.16 7.60
CA MET A 18 -12.42 30.24 7.40
C MET A 18 -11.95 28.87 6.89
N LEU A 19 -11.04 28.83 5.90
CA LEU A 19 -10.52 27.57 5.36
C LEU A 19 -9.75 26.76 6.41
N VAL A 20 -8.88 27.41 7.18
CA VAL A 20 -8.10 26.75 8.24
C VAL A 20 -9.02 26.23 9.35
N ARG A 21 -10.09 26.94 9.68
CA ARG A 21 -11.07 26.52 10.71
C ARG A 21 -11.84 25.26 10.32
N VAL A 22 -12.00 25.00 9.01
CA VAL A 22 -12.62 23.77 8.48
C VAL A 22 -11.61 22.59 8.45
N GLY A 23 -10.37 22.81 8.90
CA GLY A 23 -9.33 21.76 8.97
C GLY A 23 -8.45 21.69 7.73
N ILE A 24 -8.55 22.65 6.81
CA ILE A 24 -7.74 22.67 5.59
C ILE A 24 -6.30 23.09 5.92
N GLY A 25 -5.35 22.25 5.54
CA GLY A 25 -3.92 22.50 5.77
C GLY A 25 -3.38 23.68 4.95
N ARG A 26 -2.35 24.36 5.47
CA ARG A 26 -1.77 25.59 4.86
C ARG A 26 -1.38 25.45 3.38
N ASN A 27 -0.94 24.26 2.97
CA ASN A 27 -0.58 23.98 1.59
C ASN A 27 -1.81 23.99 0.68
N ALA A 28 -2.92 23.41 1.14
CA ALA A 28 -4.18 23.40 0.42
C ALA A 28 -4.82 24.79 0.39
N VAL A 29 -4.72 25.56 1.47
CA VAL A 29 -5.16 26.98 1.50
C VAL A 29 -4.38 27.85 0.51
N ALA A 30 -3.06 27.63 0.40
CA ALA A 30 -2.23 28.33 -0.58
C ALA A 30 -2.68 28.02 -2.01
N ALA A 31 -2.96 26.75 -2.30
CA ALA A 31 -3.44 26.30 -3.60
C ALA A 31 -4.85 26.85 -3.92
N SER A 32 -5.79 26.82 -2.97
CA SER A 32 -7.17 27.25 -3.17
C SER A 32 -7.31 28.76 -3.43
N LEU A 33 -6.41 29.56 -2.85
CA LEU A 33 -6.43 31.03 -3.00
C LEU A 33 -5.47 31.53 -4.08
N GLY A 34 -4.68 30.64 -4.72
CA GLY A 34 -3.69 31.03 -5.72
C GLY A 34 -2.55 31.87 -5.15
N VAL A 35 -2.19 31.68 -3.87
CA VAL A 35 -1.17 32.46 -3.17
C VAL A 35 0.00 31.58 -2.73
N SER A 36 1.17 32.19 -2.49
CA SER A 36 2.32 31.43 -2.00
C SER A 36 2.13 30.93 -0.56
N LYS A 37 2.76 29.80 -0.21
CA LYS A 37 2.78 29.26 1.17
C LYS A 37 3.28 30.28 2.20
N ASN A 38 4.25 31.11 1.81
CA ASN A 38 4.80 32.17 2.66
C ASN A 38 3.80 33.31 2.89
N THR A 39 2.94 33.59 1.91
CA THR A 39 1.84 34.54 2.03
C THR A 39 0.82 34.05 3.06
N VAL A 40 0.41 32.77 2.98
CA VAL A 40 -0.51 32.15 3.96
C VAL A 40 0.09 32.18 5.37
N LYS A 41 1.38 31.88 5.52
CA LYS A 41 2.09 31.97 6.81
C LYS A 41 2.03 33.39 7.39
N THR A 42 2.27 34.40 6.57
CA THR A 42 2.24 35.81 6.99
C THR A 42 0.82 36.24 7.39
N ILE A 43 -0.19 35.81 6.63
CA ILE A 43 -1.60 36.08 6.92
C ILE A 43 -2.03 35.42 8.24
N LEU A 44 -1.69 34.16 8.47
CA LEU A 44 -1.99 33.48 9.73
C LEU A 44 -1.34 34.15 10.94
N ARG A 45 -0.14 34.70 10.77
CA ARG A 45 0.51 35.49 11.83
C ARG A 45 -0.29 36.77 12.13
N ARG A 46 -0.78 37.47 11.10
CA ARG A 46 -1.61 38.68 11.28
C ARG A 46 -2.96 38.36 11.92
N ILE A 47 -3.60 37.26 11.53
CA ILE A 47 -4.84 36.78 12.14
C ILE A 47 -4.63 36.52 13.63
N ARG A 48 -3.55 35.84 14.02
CA ARG A 48 -3.21 35.63 15.44
C ARG A 48 -2.99 36.92 16.21
N GLN A 49 -2.33 37.91 15.59
CA GLN A 49 -2.14 39.22 16.22
C GLN A 49 -3.46 39.96 16.45
N LYS A 50 -4.47 39.73 15.60
CA LYS A 50 -5.77 40.40 15.66
C LYS A 50 -6.80 39.68 16.54
N LEU A 51 -6.79 38.35 16.53
CA LEU A 51 -7.83 37.51 17.16
C LEU A 51 -7.31 36.65 18.32
N GLY A 52 -6.01 36.68 18.62
CA GLY A 52 -5.34 35.87 19.65
C GLY A 52 -4.78 34.54 19.13
N GLU A 53 -3.97 33.85 19.93
CA GLU A 53 -3.29 32.60 19.54
C GLU A 53 -4.29 31.47 19.22
N ASP A 54 -5.39 31.38 19.99
CA ASP A 54 -6.42 30.35 19.91
C ASP A 54 -7.67 30.77 19.11
N TRP A 55 -7.53 31.75 18.22
CA TRP A 55 -8.62 32.35 17.44
C TRP A 55 -9.54 31.34 16.73
N ALA A 56 -9.03 30.17 16.34
CA ALA A 56 -9.78 29.15 15.61
C ALA A 56 -10.83 28.42 16.46
N ILE A 57 -10.58 28.33 17.78
CA ILE A 57 -11.39 27.56 18.75
C ILE A 57 -12.09 28.51 19.73
N ASN A 58 -11.65 29.78 19.80
CA ASN A 58 -12.21 30.77 20.71
C ASN A 58 -13.71 31.05 20.42
N PRO A 59 -14.62 30.75 21.37
CA PRO A 59 -16.06 30.98 21.21
C PRO A 59 -16.44 32.45 21.23
N SER A 60 -15.52 33.34 21.62
CA SER A 60 -15.74 34.79 21.66
C SER A 60 -15.60 35.46 20.29
N VAL A 61 -15.14 34.73 19.27
CA VAL A 61 -15.04 35.22 17.90
C VAL A 61 -16.32 34.87 17.14
N LEU A 62 -17.02 35.90 16.68
CA LEU A 62 -18.22 35.76 15.85
C LEU A 62 -17.79 35.62 14.39
N TRP A 63 -18.27 34.56 13.74
CA TRP A 63 -17.91 34.22 12.37
C TRP A 63 -19.11 34.42 11.43
N PRO A 64 -18.88 34.77 10.16
CA PRO A 64 -19.92 34.76 9.14
C PRO A 64 -20.63 33.39 9.08
N PRO A 65 -21.97 33.34 8.89
CA PRO A 65 -22.67 32.09 8.58
C PRO A 65 -22.08 31.42 7.33
N ARG A 66 -22.03 30.08 7.35
CA ARG A 66 -21.48 29.27 6.26
C ARG A 66 -22.31 29.52 4.99
N GLY A 67 -21.71 30.20 4.00
CA GLY A 67 -22.34 30.49 2.71
C GLY A 67 -22.30 31.96 2.27
N GLU A 68 -21.97 32.91 3.17
CA GLU A 68 -22.00 34.35 2.84
C GLU A 68 -20.63 34.97 2.46
N ALA A 69 -19.54 34.19 2.47
CA ALA A 69 -18.23 34.66 2.04
C ALA A 69 -18.02 34.46 0.53
N GLU A 70 -18.96 34.90 -0.29
CA GLU A 70 -18.75 35.05 -1.74
C GLU A 70 -18.69 36.55 -2.10
N PRO A 71 -17.52 37.12 -2.39
CA PRO A 71 -17.46 38.13 -3.41
C PRO A 71 -17.47 37.42 -4.76
N ALA A 72 -18.64 37.43 -5.39
CA ALA A 72 -18.92 37.17 -6.80
C ALA A 72 -17.68 36.89 -7.69
N ARG A 73 -17.39 35.61 -7.95
CA ARG A 73 -16.59 35.20 -9.10
C ARG A 73 -17.40 34.22 -9.94
N LYS A 74 -18.08 34.77 -10.96
CA LYS A 74 -18.64 33.99 -12.08
C LYS A 74 -17.51 33.17 -12.73
N GLY A 75 -17.56 31.84 -12.62
CA GLY A 75 -16.67 30.94 -13.36
C GLY A 75 -16.27 29.61 -12.71
N MET A 76 -16.73 29.27 -11.50
CA MET A 76 -16.15 28.16 -10.70
C MET A 76 -16.88 26.80 -10.80
N ALA A 77 -17.57 26.50 -11.90
CA ALA A 77 -18.14 25.17 -12.11
C ALA A 77 -17.13 24.08 -12.59
N PRO A 78 -16.02 24.38 -13.32
CA PRO A 78 -15.11 23.32 -13.77
C PRO A 78 -14.10 22.87 -12.71
N VAL A 79 -13.84 23.66 -11.66
CA VAL A 79 -12.73 23.43 -10.71
C VAL A 79 -13.03 22.31 -9.69
N VAL A 80 -14.29 22.05 -9.37
CA VAL A 80 -14.68 21.06 -8.34
C VAL A 80 -14.49 19.61 -8.85
N ALA A 81 -14.67 19.39 -10.15
CA ALA A 81 -14.39 18.08 -10.77
C ALA A 81 -12.89 17.77 -10.80
N ASP A 82 -12.06 18.79 -11.09
CA ASP A 82 -10.60 18.66 -11.10
C ASP A 82 -10.02 18.41 -9.70
N LEU A 83 -10.59 19.03 -8.66
CA LEU A 83 -10.18 18.79 -7.26
C LEU A 83 -10.50 17.37 -6.79
N ALA A 84 -11.65 16.82 -7.14
CA ALA A 84 -12.02 15.44 -6.80
C ALA A 84 -11.11 14.42 -7.52
N ALA A 85 -10.74 14.68 -8.77
CA ALA A 85 -9.80 13.85 -9.52
C ALA A 85 -8.37 13.90 -8.92
N ILE A 86 -7.90 15.08 -8.50
CA ILE A 86 -6.61 15.25 -7.82
C ILE A 86 -6.60 14.54 -6.46
N GLU A 87 -7.69 14.63 -5.68
CA GLU A 87 -7.82 13.92 -4.40
C GLU A 87 -7.87 12.40 -4.57
N GLN A 88 -8.54 11.91 -5.62
CA GLN A 88 -8.53 10.49 -5.98
C GLN A 88 -7.12 10.01 -6.37
N GLU A 89 -6.43 10.76 -7.23
CA GLU A 89 -5.07 10.41 -7.66
C GLU A 89 -4.06 10.43 -6.49
N GLU A 90 -4.17 11.40 -5.58
CA GLU A 90 -3.35 11.45 -4.37
C GLU A 90 -3.70 10.32 -3.39
N ALA A 91 -4.97 9.97 -3.23
CA ALA A 91 -5.40 8.86 -2.39
C ALA A 91 -4.89 7.53 -2.93
N GLU A 92 -4.94 7.32 -4.25
CA GLU A 92 -4.37 6.16 -4.93
C GLU A 92 -2.85 6.09 -4.75
N LYS A 93 -2.13 7.20 -4.93
CA LYS A 93 -0.68 7.26 -4.67
C LYS A 93 -0.34 6.93 -3.23
N ARG A 94 -1.07 7.49 -2.25
CA ARG A 94 -0.87 7.18 -0.82
C ARG A 94 -1.18 5.72 -0.52
N LEU A 95 -2.26 5.16 -1.06
CA LEU A 95 -2.59 3.75 -0.92
C LEU A 95 -1.47 2.87 -1.50
N HIS A 96 -0.99 3.22 -2.69
CA HIS A 96 0.08 2.53 -3.39
C HIS A 96 1.39 2.57 -2.58
N GLU A 97 1.80 3.72 -2.06
CA GLU A 97 2.96 3.88 -1.17
C GLU A 97 2.79 3.07 0.13
N THR A 98 1.58 3.04 0.69
CA THR A 98 1.29 2.28 1.92
C THR A 98 1.38 0.78 1.67
N LEU A 99 0.84 0.30 0.54
CA LEU A 99 0.94 -1.09 0.10
C LEU A 99 2.39 -1.48 -0.19
N HIS A 100 3.16 -0.62 -0.85
CA HIS A 100 4.59 -0.80 -1.05
C HIS A 100 5.36 -0.89 0.26
N ARG A 101 5.07 0.00 1.21
CA ARG A 101 5.68 -0.03 2.54
C ARG A 101 5.32 -1.31 3.29
N GLN A 102 4.06 -1.74 3.25
CA GLN A 102 3.62 -3.00 3.86
C GLN A 102 4.32 -4.20 3.23
N ARG A 103 4.39 -4.29 1.89
CA ARG A 103 5.08 -5.38 1.16
C ARG A 103 6.58 -5.42 1.47
N ARG A 104 7.26 -4.27 1.53
CA ARG A 104 8.66 -4.17 1.93
C ARG A 104 8.88 -4.67 3.36
N LEU A 105 7.98 -4.33 4.29
CA LEU A 105 8.02 -4.84 5.66
C LEU A 105 7.79 -6.36 5.70
N SER A 106 6.84 -6.88 4.91
CA SER A 106 6.60 -8.32 4.79
C SER A 106 7.85 -9.07 4.29
N PHE A 107 8.52 -8.55 3.25
CA PHE A 107 9.72 -9.21 2.75
C PHE A 107 10.94 -9.05 3.65
N SER A 108 11.06 -7.93 4.37
CA SER A 108 12.13 -7.75 5.35
C SER A 108 12.09 -8.79 6.48
N LEU A 109 10.89 -9.31 6.79
CA LEU A 109 10.69 -10.36 7.80
C LEU A 109 11.03 -11.77 7.27
N LEU A 110 11.17 -11.94 5.94
CA LEU A 110 11.74 -13.17 5.37
C LEU A 110 13.26 -13.23 5.56
N ILE A 111 13.89 -12.07 5.75
CA ILE A 111 15.33 -11.96 5.88
C ILE A 111 15.75 -12.18 7.32
N ARG A 112 16.62 -13.16 7.50
CA ARG A 112 17.25 -13.49 8.76
C ARG A 112 18.75 -13.44 8.58
N ARG A 113 19.44 -12.77 9.48
CA ARG A 113 20.90 -12.87 9.55
C ARG A 113 21.25 -14.16 10.29
N SER A 114 22.00 -15.03 9.61
CA SER A 114 22.61 -16.20 10.22
C SER A 114 23.74 -15.78 11.17
N SER A 115 24.11 -16.64 12.13
CA SER A 115 25.26 -16.46 13.04
C SER A 115 26.57 -16.15 12.31
N ASN A 116 26.69 -16.56 11.05
CA ASN A 116 27.88 -16.37 10.23
C ASN A 116 27.84 -15.07 9.39
N ASN A 117 26.99 -14.11 9.78
CA ASN A 117 26.73 -12.85 9.07
C ASN A 117 26.24 -13.02 7.62
N GLN A 118 25.77 -14.23 7.25
CA GLN A 118 25.13 -14.49 5.97
C GLN A 118 23.65 -14.14 6.04
N THR A 119 23.18 -13.38 5.05
CA THR A 119 21.76 -13.07 4.92
C THR A 119 21.04 -14.27 4.32
N VAL A 120 20.07 -14.80 5.08
CA VAL A 120 19.24 -15.95 4.70
C VAL A 120 17.81 -15.47 4.49
N ILE A 121 17.20 -15.89 3.40
CA ILE A 121 15.79 -15.67 3.11
C ILE A 121 15.05 -16.97 3.39
N ALA A 122 14.18 -16.94 4.39
CA ALA A 122 13.27 -18.03 4.73
C ALA A 122 11.95 -17.82 4.00
N VAL A 123 11.55 -18.77 3.16
CA VAL A 123 10.31 -18.70 2.38
C VAL A 123 9.43 -19.88 2.74
N SER A 124 8.20 -19.60 3.20
CA SER A 124 7.23 -20.66 3.52
C SER A 124 6.85 -21.49 2.29
N GLY A 125 6.23 -22.66 2.49
CA GLY A 125 5.79 -23.48 1.35
C GLY A 125 4.85 -22.71 0.43
N ALA A 126 3.97 -21.91 1.02
CA ALA A 126 2.97 -21.11 0.32
C ALA A 126 3.60 -19.93 -0.42
N GLN A 127 4.49 -19.18 0.24
CA GLN A 127 5.23 -18.08 -0.39
C GLN A 127 6.11 -18.60 -1.53
N ARG A 128 6.75 -19.76 -1.37
CA ARG A 128 7.60 -20.36 -2.40
C ARG A 128 6.79 -20.75 -3.64
N PHE A 129 5.54 -21.15 -3.47
CA PHE A 129 4.64 -21.42 -4.59
C PHE A 129 4.31 -20.14 -5.38
N TRP A 130 3.92 -19.06 -4.67
CA TRP A 130 3.53 -17.78 -5.29
C TRP A 130 4.71 -17.00 -5.88
N LEU A 131 5.89 -17.13 -5.28
CA LEU A 131 7.13 -16.49 -5.72
C LEU A 131 7.94 -17.36 -6.69
N LYS A 132 7.41 -18.50 -7.14
CA LYS A 132 8.14 -19.48 -7.96
C LYS A 132 8.85 -18.84 -9.19
N PRO A 133 8.21 -17.98 -10.00
CA PRO A 133 8.88 -17.31 -11.12
C PRO A 133 10.02 -16.40 -10.65
N ALA A 134 9.78 -15.60 -9.60
CA ALA A 134 10.76 -14.68 -9.06
C ALA A 134 11.98 -15.41 -8.47
N ILE A 135 11.75 -16.47 -7.69
CA ILE A 135 12.81 -17.31 -7.12
C ILE A 135 13.62 -17.96 -8.24
N LYS A 136 12.96 -18.45 -9.30
CA LYS A 136 13.64 -19.03 -10.46
C LYS A 136 14.58 -18.00 -11.09
N TYR A 137 14.08 -16.80 -11.41
CA TYR A 137 14.89 -15.73 -11.99
C TYR A 137 16.07 -15.36 -11.08
N LEU A 138 15.84 -15.13 -9.79
CA LEU A 138 16.87 -14.74 -8.84
C LEU A 138 17.94 -15.83 -8.63
N THR A 139 17.56 -17.11 -8.75
CA THR A 139 18.48 -18.24 -8.68
C THR A 139 19.33 -18.33 -9.95
N GLU A 140 18.72 -18.17 -11.13
CA GLU A 140 19.40 -18.14 -12.43
C GLU A 140 20.39 -16.97 -12.52
N ALA A 141 20.00 -15.79 -12.01
CA ALA A 141 20.82 -14.59 -11.90
C ALA A 141 21.86 -14.65 -10.76
N ARG A 142 21.97 -15.77 -10.04
CA ARG A 142 22.92 -15.99 -8.92
C ARG A 142 22.79 -15.01 -7.74
N HIS A 143 21.62 -14.40 -7.57
CA HIS A 143 21.30 -13.57 -6.41
C HIS A 143 20.76 -14.39 -5.24
N LEU A 144 20.20 -15.58 -5.53
CA LEU A 144 19.82 -16.56 -4.52
C LEU A 144 20.59 -17.85 -4.71
N ARG A 145 21.05 -18.43 -3.60
CA ARG A 145 21.61 -19.78 -3.53
C ARG A 145 20.76 -20.62 -2.61
N PHE A 146 20.27 -21.76 -3.12
CA PHE A 146 19.50 -22.70 -2.33
C PHE A 146 20.35 -23.30 -1.20
N LEU A 147 19.79 -23.35 0.02
CA LEU A 147 20.42 -23.94 1.20
C LEU A 147 19.79 -25.30 1.54
N TYR A 148 18.54 -25.28 2.00
CA TYR A 148 17.81 -26.50 2.36
C TYR A 148 16.29 -26.32 2.27
N VAL A 149 15.57 -27.44 2.25
CA VAL A 149 14.10 -27.49 2.28
C VAL A 149 13.65 -27.80 3.70
N ASP A 150 12.68 -27.06 4.22
CA ASP A 150 11.99 -27.41 5.46
C ASP A 150 10.77 -28.28 5.15
N HIS A 151 10.66 -29.41 5.86
CA HIS A 151 9.65 -30.43 5.63
C HIS A 151 8.40 -30.25 6.51
N PHE A 152 8.44 -29.34 7.48
CA PHE A 152 7.35 -29.10 8.41
C PHE A 152 6.35 -28.07 7.88
N ASP A 153 6.84 -27.05 7.16
CA ASP A 153 6.00 -26.06 6.49
C ASP A 153 5.69 -26.50 5.05
N VAL A 154 4.45 -26.96 4.86
CA VAL A 154 3.96 -27.54 3.60
C VAL A 154 2.69 -26.83 3.16
N PHE A 155 2.70 -26.34 1.92
CA PHE A 155 1.56 -25.79 1.23
C PHE A 155 0.97 -26.80 0.25
N ALA A 156 -0.26 -27.25 0.54
CA ALA A 156 -0.92 -28.31 -0.22
C ALA A 156 -2.44 -28.05 -0.35
N PRO A 157 -2.87 -26.92 -0.96
CA PRO A 157 -4.29 -26.69 -1.13
C PRO A 157 -4.88 -27.72 -2.12
N PRO A 158 -6.17 -28.08 -2.00
CA PRO A 158 -6.79 -29.15 -2.78
C PRO A 158 -6.69 -28.96 -4.31
N TRP A 159 -6.65 -27.71 -4.77
CA TRP A 159 -6.55 -27.36 -6.19
C TRP A 159 -5.11 -27.39 -6.74
N LEU A 160 -4.08 -27.46 -5.89
CA LEU A 160 -2.67 -27.41 -6.31
C LEU A 160 -2.25 -28.53 -7.27
N PRO A 161 -2.59 -29.82 -7.04
CA PRO A 161 -2.21 -30.91 -7.95
C PRO A 161 -2.69 -30.65 -9.39
N LEU A 162 -3.86 -30.02 -9.52
CA LEU A 162 -4.52 -29.72 -10.79
C LEU A 162 -3.78 -28.62 -11.57
N ALA A 163 -3.29 -27.59 -10.88
CA ALA A 163 -2.54 -26.50 -11.51
C ALA A 163 -1.04 -26.81 -11.72
N ASN A 164 -0.48 -27.74 -10.94
CA ASN A 164 0.97 -27.90 -10.78
C ASN A 164 1.50 -29.31 -11.16
N ARG A 165 1.13 -29.80 -12.36
CA ARG A 165 1.64 -31.07 -12.92
C ARG A 165 1.57 -32.26 -11.94
N GLY A 166 0.50 -32.37 -11.16
CA GLY A 166 0.30 -33.45 -10.18
C GLY A 166 1.09 -33.32 -8.88
N ARG A 167 1.88 -32.25 -8.68
CA ARG A 167 2.54 -32.00 -7.39
C ARG A 167 1.52 -31.51 -6.38
N GLY A 168 1.20 -32.36 -5.41
CA GLY A 168 0.23 -32.04 -4.37
C GLY A 168 0.73 -31.16 -3.23
N ALA A 169 2.04 -30.88 -3.15
CA ALA A 169 2.61 -30.12 -2.06
C ALA A 169 3.84 -29.30 -2.47
N VAL A 170 3.98 -28.10 -1.89
CA VAL A 170 5.17 -27.25 -1.95
C VAL A 170 5.71 -27.05 -0.54
N LYS A 171 6.96 -27.44 -0.34
CA LYS A 171 7.66 -27.32 0.95
C LYS A 171 8.40 -25.98 1.05
N ALA A 172 8.51 -25.44 2.26
CA ALA A 172 9.31 -24.25 2.55
C ALA A 172 10.79 -24.44 2.19
N ALA A 173 11.48 -23.34 1.92
CA ALA A 173 12.88 -23.38 1.53
C ALA A 173 13.65 -22.16 2.06
N PHE A 174 14.92 -22.39 2.30
CA PHE A 174 15.87 -21.38 2.75
C PHE A 174 16.88 -21.10 1.64
N PHE A 175 17.16 -19.82 1.43
CA PHE A 175 18.11 -19.35 0.43
C PHE A 175 19.12 -18.42 1.09
N SER A 176 20.39 -18.47 0.69
CA SER A 176 21.32 -17.38 0.99
C SER A 176 21.29 -16.33 -0.11
N THR A 177 21.45 -15.08 0.28
CA THR A 177 21.56 -13.95 -0.64
C THR A 177 22.88 -13.22 -0.46
N THR A 178 23.46 -12.78 -1.57
CA THR A 178 24.65 -11.91 -1.61
C THR A 178 24.27 -10.44 -1.63
N ASN A 179 23.08 -10.09 -2.15
CA ASN A 179 22.59 -8.73 -2.26
C ASN A 179 21.13 -8.67 -1.82
N GLU A 180 20.94 -8.42 -0.53
CA GLU A 180 19.64 -8.26 0.12
C GLU A 180 18.78 -7.19 -0.55
N HIS A 181 19.36 -6.03 -0.84
CA HIS A 181 18.61 -4.88 -1.34
C HIS A 181 18.05 -5.16 -2.74
N TYR A 182 18.87 -5.76 -3.60
CA TYR A 182 18.44 -6.16 -4.94
C TYR A 182 17.32 -7.19 -4.88
N VAL A 183 17.48 -8.24 -4.07
CA VAL A 183 16.47 -9.30 -3.95
C VAL A 183 15.15 -8.74 -3.42
N LEU A 184 15.17 -7.92 -2.37
CA LEU A 184 13.97 -7.27 -1.85
C LEU A 184 13.31 -6.38 -2.91
N ASN A 185 14.08 -5.56 -3.61
CA ASN A 185 13.53 -4.67 -4.63
C ASN A 185 12.88 -5.46 -5.76
N TYR A 186 13.54 -6.50 -6.25
CA TYR A 186 13.00 -7.36 -7.30
C TYR A 186 11.73 -8.09 -6.85
N LEU A 187 11.69 -8.63 -5.63
CA LEU A 187 10.48 -9.28 -5.10
C LEU A 187 9.30 -8.31 -5.02
N ASN A 188 9.53 -7.04 -4.65
CA ASN A 188 8.48 -6.02 -4.65
C ASN A 188 7.97 -5.71 -6.06
N LEU A 189 8.88 -5.55 -7.03
CA LEU A 189 8.51 -5.34 -8.44
C LEU A 189 7.71 -6.53 -8.99
N TYR A 190 8.13 -7.75 -8.67
CA TYR A 190 7.41 -8.96 -9.05
C TYR A 190 5.97 -8.97 -8.50
N LEU A 191 5.76 -8.57 -7.24
CA LEU A 191 4.40 -8.49 -6.67
C LEU A 191 3.51 -7.49 -7.38
N GLU A 192 4.09 -6.41 -7.89
CA GLU A 192 3.34 -5.35 -8.55
C GLU A 192 3.00 -5.69 -9.99
N HIS A 193 3.95 -6.21 -10.76
CA HIS A 193 3.81 -6.34 -12.20
C HIS A 193 3.60 -7.79 -12.67
N ASP A 194 4.28 -8.75 -12.05
CA ASP A 194 4.37 -10.12 -12.60
C ASP A 194 3.45 -11.12 -11.89
N LEU A 195 3.17 -10.92 -10.59
CA LEU A 195 2.27 -11.78 -9.83
C LEU A 195 0.87 -11.88 -10.48
N PRO A 196 0.24 -10.79 -10.96
CA PRO A 196 -1.06 -10.88 -11.64
C PRO A 196 -1.03 -11.80 -12.87
N ALA A 197 0.01 -11.71 -13.70
CA ALA A 197 0.18 -12.56 -14.86
C ALA A 197 0.39 -14.03 -14.47
N TYR A 198 1.13 -14.29 -13.39
CA TYR A 198 1.32 -15.64 -12.86
C TYR A 198 0.00 -16.24 -12.33
N VAL A 199 -0.78 -15.46 -11.58
CA VAL A 199 -2.11 -15.88 -11.09
C VAL A 199 -3.05 -16.17 -12.25
N GLU A 200 -3.03 -15.34 -13.29
CA GLU A 200 -3.83 -15.53 -14.49
C GLU A 200 -3.47 -16.82 -15.24
N ALA A 201 -2.19 -17.14 -15.36
CA ALA A 201 -1.73 -18.39 -15.95
C ALA A 201 -2.19 -19.63 -15.15
N ILE A 202 -2.29 -19.53 -13.81
CA ILE A 202 -2.86 -20.58 -12.96
C ILE A 202 -4.36 -20.69 -13.19
N ASN A 203 -5.08 -19.56 -13.15
CA ASN A 203 -6.51 -19.51 -13.33
C ASN A 203 -6.93 -20.10 -14.69
N LYS A 204 -6.21 -19.77 -15.77
CA LYS A 204 -6.45 -20.34 -17.10
C LYS A 204 -6.37 -21.87 -17.13
N LYS A 205 -5.44 -22.47 -16.36
CA LYS A 205 -5.36 -23.94 -16.25
C LYS A 205 -6.53 -24.50 -15.47
N LEU A 206 -6.94 -23.85 -14.38
CA LEU A 206 -8.09 -24.29 -13.59
C LEU A 206 -9.39 -24.16 -14.38
N ASP A 207 -9.54 -23.10 -15.17
CA ASP A 207 -10.68 -22.90 -16.07
C ASP A 207 -10.73 -23.96 -17.17
N GLN A 208 -9.58 -24.33 -17.76
CA GLN A 208 -9.51 -25.45 -18.69
C GLN A 208 -10.01 -26.75 -18.06
N ILE A 209 -9.60 -27.04 -16.82
CA ILE A 209 -10.03 -28.22 -16.08
C ILE A 209 -11.53 -28.16 -15.74
N ARG A 210 -12.02 -26.98 -15.34
CA ARG A 210 -13.44 -26.72 -15.08
C ARG A 210 -14.28 -27.01 -16.32
N ASN A 211 -13.83 -26.57 -17.49
CA ASN A 211 -14.52 -26.77 -18.76
C ASN A 211 -14.46 -28.24 -19.22
N MET A 212 -13.35 -28.95 -18.98
CA MET A 212 -13.20 -30.37 -19.34
C MET A 212 -13.99 -31.32 -18.44
N THR A 213 -14.29 -30.91 -17.21
CA THR A 213 -14.88 -31.77 -16.18
C THR A 213 -16.27 -31.26 -15.74
N ALA A 214 -16.96 -30.54 -16.64
CA ALA A 214 -18.28 -29.96 -16.40
C ALA A 214 -19.28 -31.05 -15.98
N GLY A 215 -19.64 -31.08 -14.70
CA GLY A 215 -20.56 -32.06 -14.10
C GLY A 215 -19.99 -32.89 -12.95
N HIS A 216 -18.68 -32.83 -12.66
CA HIS A 216 -18.08 -33.59 -11.57
C HIS A 216 -18.03 -32.75 -10.27
N PRO A 217 -18.44 -33.28 -9.10
CA PRO A 217 -18.46 -32.49 -7.84
C PRO A 217 -17.13 -31.85 -7.45
N ARG A 218 -15.98 -32.37 -7.92
CA ARG A 218 -14.65 -31.80 -7.69
C ARG A 218 -14.37 -30.48 -8.44
N THR A 219 -15.16 -30.11 -9.45
CA THR A 219 -14.99 -28.81 -10.15
C THR A 219 -15.65 -27.64 -9.44
N ALA A 220 -16.57 -27.90 -8.51
CA ALA A 220 -17.30 -26.85 -7.79
C ALA A 220 -16.43 -26.09 -6.77
N GLU A 221 -15.29 -26.66 -6.37
CA GLU A 221 -14.38 -26.09 -5.35
C GLU A 221 -13.14 -25.39 -5.95
N LEU A 222 -13.09 -25.20 -7.28
CA LEU A 222 -11.95 -24.55 -7.92
C LEU A 222 -11.99 -23.04 -7.71
N PRO A 223 -10.93 -22.43 -7.14
CA PRO A 223 -10.94 -21.01 -6.81
C PRO A 223 -11.02 -20.15 -8.07
N THR A 224 -11.67 -19.00 -7.94
CA THR A 224 -11.69 -17.96 -8.98
C THR A 224 -10.37 -17.18 -9.03
N ARG A 225 -10.15 -16.43 -10.11
CA ARG A 225 -8.98 -15.53 -10.23
C ARG A 225 -8.87 -14.58 -9.04
N GLU A 226 -9.99 -14.02 -8.59
CA GLU A 226 -10.03 -13.08 -7.46
C GLU A 226 -9.66 -13.77 -6.15
N GLU A 227 -10.16 -14.98 -5.93
CA GLU A 227 -9.82 -15.78 -4.75
C GLU A 227 -8.34 -16.19 -4.73
N LEU A 228 -7.78 -16.58 -5.88
CA LEU A 228 -6.35 -16.89 -6.02
C LEU A 228 -5.49 -15.66 -5.71
N MET A 229 -5.87 -14.49 -6.26
CA MET A 229 -5.16 -13.24 -6.00
C MET A 229 -5.24 -12.85 -4.53
N ARG A 230 -6.43 -12.98 -3.91
CA ARG A 230 -6.63 -12.72 -2.49
C ARG A 230 -5.75 -13.64 -1.63
N GLN A 231 -5.77 -14.94 -1.90
CA GLN A 231 -4.94 -15.93 -1.19
C GLN A 231 -3.45 -15.60 -1.33
N ALA A 232 -2.98 -15.33 -2.55
CA ALA A 232 -1.59 -14.96 -2.80
C ALA A 232 -1.19 -13.73 -1.98
N MET A 233 -1.97 -12.66 -2.04
CA MET A 233 -1.69 -11.42 -1.33
C MET A 233 -1.77 -11.59 0.20
N GLU A 234 -2.70 -12.37 0.71
CA GLU A 234 -2.81 -12.66 2.14
C GLU A 234 -1.59 -13.43 2.65
N ILE A 235 -1.20 -14.50 1.97
CA ILE A 235 -0.03 -15.32 2.30
C ILE A 235 1.28 -14.52 2.22
N LEU A 236 1.39 -13.63 1.25
CA LEU A 236 2.57 -12.78 1.06
C LEU A 236 2.61 -11.60 2.04
N ARG A 237 1.47 -11.23 2.64
CA ARG A 237 1.37 -10.26 3.75
C ARG A 237 1.59 -10.90 5.12
N GLN A 238 1.12 -12.13 5.33
CA GLN A 238 1.27 -12.88 6.56
C GLN A 238 2.70 -13.43 6.67
N THR A 239 3.55 -12.65 7.32
CA THR A 239 4.90 -13.09 7.71
C THR A 239 4.85 -13.89 8.99
N SER A 240 5.09 -15.19 8.89
CA SER A 240 5.35 -16.06 10.03
C SER A 240 6.60 -15.59 10.77
N ALA A 241 6.40 -15.04 11.97
CA ALA A 241 7.42 -14.61 12.92
C ALA A 241 7.98 -15.77 13.76
N ALA A 242 7.97 -17.02 13.27
CA ALA A 242 8.52 -18.14 14.05
C ALA A 242 10.06 -18.07 14.06
N PRO A 243 10.75 -18.05 15.21
CA PRO A 243 12.22 -18.12 15.27
C PRO A 243 12.71 -19.47 14.71
N VAL A 244 13.47 -19.45 13.62
CA VAL A 244 14.11 -20.67 13.07
C VAL A 244 15.48 -20.82 13.69
N ALA A 245 15.66 -21.84 14.53
CA ALA A 245 16.97 -22.35 14.89
C ALA A 245 17.58 -22.99 13.64
N LEU A 246 18.66 -22.41 13.12
CA LEU A 246 19.40 -23.02 12.02
C LEU A 246 19.96 -24.37 12.50
N PRO A 247 19.74 -25.49 11.77
CA PRO A 247 20.34 -26.75 12.15
C PRO A 247 21.87 -26.60 12.10
N ALA A 248 22.55 -26.98 13.17
CA ALA A 248 24.01 -27.02 13.23
C ALA A 248 24.51 -27.89 12.07
N LYS A 249 25.47 -27.36 11.30
CA LYS A 249 26.16 -28.13 10.25
C LYS A 249 26.77 -29.38 10.91
N LYS A 250 26.39 -30.56 10.42
CA LYS A 250 27.19 -31.79 10.58
C LYS A 250 28.23 -31.85 9.48
#